data_AF-A0A4U8T968-F1
#
_entry.id   AF-A0A4U8T968-F1
#
_cell.length_a   1.000
_cell.length_b   1.000
_cell.length_c   1.000
_cell.angle_alpha   90.00
_cell.angle_beta   90.00
_cell.angle_gamma   90.00
#
_symmetry.space_group_name_H-M   'P 1'
#
loop_
_entity.id
_entity.type
_entity.pdbx_description
1 polymer ?
#
loop_
_entity_poly.entity_id
_entity_poly.type
_entity_poly.pdbx_seq_one_letter_code
_entity_poly.pdbx_strand_id
1 'polypeptide(L)'
;MQDYRQGIKELLNCFEYIKRYHTDMLDSIAIMLEMFWLKRHSPAFIESLIHLAAKRKFIHDECAAALKDAFGEELYTPLNPSSNLLKILKVIMANDASNHTIEEFLHIITQKKTIHKLYSYSTPLEVNELLVGLLDITESQSVYNPCYGMGSLFFAIANYAHSFELYGEELDASLSRIAKIICKILDLNSQHLLLNNILKNAQFKYQRFDKIICNPPLDSHIGTQFLKEDERFATYETLIKTYPELLFLIHSLSHLKDKGVFILRTQTLIKSSLEVKLRERLCEEGLIESIIELPKNIFPHQTHEFSIIVLSQHNKAILHINANVPHFYRKDGKYNRLINLKEILHIYHHKITGQYSALTPLKDIDRSDLSVGRYIKKPLSHHNNHTPISALGISVFRGQRVYGSAKDEKITYFDLGIADFTDFGFCDEFSIQRLKGEAHKVHKYSLKPYDIALSIRGTTPKFTILSPQIKSLRVVANAGIIILRSPSAEVAIGIYCYLFSTQGQKILSSIYERNLGSINPPDLEQLPIPNDFMQGAQERFKRIESYALELRNIQSKLQELRDEY
;
A
#
# COMPACT_ATOMS: atom_id res chain seq x y z
N MET A 1 25.25 0.95 19.13
CA MET A 1 24.68 0.63 17.79
C MET A 1 25.48 -0.43 17.03
N GLN A 2 26.82 -0.39 17.03
CA GLN A 2 27.65 -1.34 16.27
C GLN A 2 27.63 -2.76 16.89
N ASP A 3 27.77 -2.88 18.22
CA ASP A 3 27.67 -4.17 18.92
C ASP A 3 26.25 -4.78 18.87
N TYR A 4 25.23 -3.93 18.93
CA TYR A 4 23.82 -4.36 18.81
C TYR A 4 23.52 -5.00 17.45
N ARG A 5 23.98 -4.36 16.35
CA ARG A 5 23.85 -4.91 14.99
C ARG A 5 24.65 -6.19 14.81
N GLN A 6 25.78 -6.31 15.50
CA GLN A 6 26.59 -7.54 15.48
C GLN A 6 25.84 -8.69 16.18
N GLY A 7 25.20 -8.45 17.32
CA GLY A 7 24.44 -9.48 18.03
C GLY A 7 23.23 -10.01 17.25
N ILE A 8 22.42 -9.13 16.66
CA ILE A 8 21.30 -9.53 15.79
C ILE A 8 21.78 -10.38 14.61
N LYS A 9 22.92 -10.03 14.01
CA LYS A 9 23.50 -10.81 12.91
C LYS A 9 23.88 -12.23 13.36
N GLU A 10 24.40 -12.40 14.57
CA GLU A 10 24.72 -13.73 15.13
C GLU A 10 23.47 -14.56 15.38
N LEU A 11 22.40 -13.95 15.93
CA LEU A 11 21.10 -14.61 16.11
C LEU A 11 20.50 -15.05 14.76
N LEU A 12 20.57 -14.20 13.73
CA LEU A 12 20.12 -14.55 12.38
C LEU A 12 20.94 -15.70 11.77
N ASN A 13 22.26 -15.71 11.99
CA ASN A 13 23.11 -16.82 11.55
C ASN A 13 22.79 -18.12 12.31
N CYS A 14 22.42 -18.04 13.58
CA CYS A 14 21.97 -19.17 14.38
C CYS A 14 20.64 -19.72 13.86
N PHE A 15 19.69 -18.85 13.54
CA PHE A 15 18.44 -19.23 12.90
C PHE A 15 18.67 -19.92 11.55
N GLU A 16 19.52 -19.36 10.68
CA GLU A 16 19.88 -19.98 9.40
C GLU A 16 20.63 -21.32 9.57
N TYR A 17 21.30 -21.52 10.71
CA TYR A 17 21.89 -22.81 11.05
C TYR A 17 20.82 -23.83 11.44
N ILE A 18 19.91 -23.50 12.35
CA ILE A 18 18.81 -24.37 12.79
C ILE A 18 17.92 -24.76 11.60
N LYS A 19 17.59 -23.79 10.74
CA LYS A 19 16.76 -24.00 9.55
C LYS A 19 17.26 -25.10 8.62
N ARG A 20 18.57 -25.41 8.59
CA ARG A 20 19.12 -26.48 7.76
C ARG A 20 18.70 -27.89 8.20
N TYR A 21 18.23 -28.03 9.43
CA TYR A 21 17.86 -29.31 10.05
C TYR A 21 16.34 -29.50 10.17
N HIS A 22 15.54 -28.52 9.76
CA HIS A 22 14.09 -28.53 9.85
C HIS A 22 13.46 -28.23 8.49
N THR A 23 12.37 -28.94 8.19
CA THR A 23 11.62 -28.76 6.93
C THR A 23 10.72 -27.53 6.98
N ASP A 24 10.13 -27.25 8.15
CA ASP A 24 9.29 -26.08 8.37
C ASP A 24 10.11 -24.94 8.99
N MET A 25 10.02 -23.76 8.39
CA MET A 25 10.63 -22.55 8.90
C MET A 25 10.00 -22.11 10.23
N LEU A 26 8.72 -22.39 10.46
CA LEU A 26 8.02 -22.06 11.70
C LEU A 26 8.58 -22.83 12.91
N ASP A 27 9.00 -24.09 12.71
CA ASP A 27 9.69 -24.86 13.77
C ASP A 27 11.01 -24.20 14.17
N SER A 28 11.76 -23.67 13.19
CA SER A 28 13.02 -22.97 13.46
C SER A 28 12.81 -21.67 14.24
N ILE A 29 11.68 -20.99 14.01
CA ILE A 29 11.28 -19.81 14.78
C ILE A 29 10.90 -20.22 16.20
N ALA A 30 10.07 -21.26 16.37
CA ALA A 30 9.66 -21.75 17.67
C ALA A 30 10.87 -22.16 18.54
N ILE A 31 11.82 -22.91 17.97
CA ILE A 31 13.07 -23.29 18.66
C ILE A 31 13.85 -22.05 19.11
N MET A 32 14.02 -21.04 18.24
CA MET A 32 14.72 -19.81 18.64
C MET A 32 14.02 -19.09 19.79
N LEU A 33 12.68 -19.01 19.76
CA LEU A 33 11.86 -18.41 20.82
C LEU A 33 11.97 -19.18 22.13
N GLU A 34 11.90 -20.51 22.10
CA GLU A 34 12.11 -21.38 23.26
C GLU A 34 13.50 -21.18 23.88
N MET A 35 14.54 -21.01 23.05
CA MET A 35 15.89 -20.71 23.54
C MET A 35 16.00 -19.31 24.16
N PHE A 36 15.32 -18.31 23.60
CA PHE A 36 15.23 -16.98 24.23
C PHE A 36 14.52 -17.04 25.57
N TRP A 37 13.42 -17.81 25.68
CA TRP A 37 12.73 -18.03 26.93
C TRP A 37 13.65 -18.68 27.97
N LEU A 38 14.37 -19.75 27.58
CA LEU A 38 15.32 -20.44 28.45
C LEU A 38 16.44 -19.51 28.94
N LYS A 39 16.92 -18.61 28.07
CA LYS A 39 17.92 -17.59 28.42
C LYS A 39 17.40 -16.59 29.46
N ARG A 40 16.13 -16.16 29.35
CA ARG A 40 15.53 -15.23 30.32
C ARG A 40 15.33 -15.86 31.69
N HIS A 41 14.86 -17.11 31.73
CA HIS A 41 14.40 -17.75 32.97
C HIS A 41 15.49 -18.57 33.65
N SER A 42 16.40 -19.17 32.87
CA SER A 42 17.38 -20.14 33.36
C SER A 42 18.78 -19.94 32.76
N PRO A 43 19.38 -18.73 32.81
CA PRO A 43 20.70 -18.49 32.21
C PRO A 43 21.82 -19.34 32.83
N ALA A 44 21.79 -19.57 34.15
CA ALA A 44 22.77 -20.43 34.82
C ALA A 44 22.68 -21.90 34.40
N PHE A 45 21.47 -22.36 34.02
CA PHE A 45 21.29 -23.69 33.45
C PHE A 45 21.90 -23.80 32.05
N ILE A 46 21.77 -22.76 31.21
CA ILE A 46 22.46 -22.72 29.92
C ILE A 46 23.98 -22.79 30.11
N GLU A 47 24.55 -22.05 31.07
CA GLU A 47 25.98 -22.12 31.39
C GLU A 47 26.41 -23.51 31.83
N SER A 48 25.60 -24.19 32.65
CA SER A 48 25.89 -25.55 33.11
C SER A 48 25.89 -26.55 31.94
N LEU A 49 24.92 -26.46 31.02
CA LEU A 49 24.87 -27.26 29.80
C LEU A 49 26.09 -27.01 28.90
N ILE A 50 26.49 -25.75 28.71
CA ILE A 50 27.70 -25.38 27.95
C ILE A 50 28.95 -26.02 28.56
N HIS A 51 29.08 -25.99 29.89
CA HIS A 51 30.19 -26.60 30.61
C HIS A 51 30.18 -28.14 30.53
N LEU A 52 29.01 -28.78 30.62
CA LEU A 52 28.86 -30.23 30.43
C LEU A 52 29.25 -30.66 29.02
N ALA A 53 28.79 -29.94 28.00
CA ALA A 53 29.13 -30.22 26.60
C ALA A 53 30.63 -30.00 26.30
N ALA A 54 31.28 -29.02 26.95
CA ALA A 54 32.73 -28.85 26.87
C ALA A 54 33.50 -30.08 27.39
N LYS A 55 32.90 -30.85 28.31
CA LYS A 55 33.41 -32.14 28.81
C LYS A 55 32.92 -33.34 27.99
N ARG A 56 32.40 -33.13 26.77
CA ARG A 56 31.87 -34.15 25.85
C ARG A 56 30.70 -34.97 26.41
N LYS A 57 29.95 -34.42 27.37
CA LYS A 57 28.70 -35.05 27.84
C LYS A 57 27.55 -34.75 26.88
N PHE A 58 26.59 -35.67 26.79
CA PHE A 58 25.37 -35.48 26.01
C PHE A 58 24.44 -34.51 26.76
N ILE A 59 23.94 -33.49 26.07
CA ILE A 59 23.17 -32.39 26.69
C ILE A 59 21.78 -32.19 26.06
N HIS A 60 21.43 -32.95 25.01
CA HIS A 60 20.15 -32.77 24.32
C HIS A 60 18.96 -33.16 25.20
N ASP A 61 19.05 -34.29 25.92
CA ASP A 61 17.94 -34.77 26.75
C ASP A 61 17.67 -33.83 27.92
N GLU A 62 18.72 -33.32 28.57
CA GLU A 62 18.60 -32.36 29.68
C GLU A 62 17.96 -31.04 29.20
N CYS A 63 18.39 -30.53 28.05
CA CYS A 63 17.82 -29.32 27.46
C CYS A 63 16.36 -29.53 27.01
N ALA A 64 16.08 -30.66 26.36
CA ALA A 64 14.74 -31.03 25.92
C ALA A 64 13.78 -31.20 27.11
N ALA A 65 14.23 -31.83 28.19
CA ALA A 65 13.43 -31.99 29.41
C ALA A 65 13.07 -30.64 30.02
N ALA A 66 14.01 -29.71 30.12
CA ALA A 66 13.75 -28.37 30.65
C ALA A 66 12.76 -27.58 29.79
N LEU A 67 12.88 -27.66 28.46
CA LEU A 67 11.94 -26.99 27.55
C LEU A 67 10.56 -27.65 27.55
N LYS A 68 10.48 -28.99 27.64
CA LYS A 68 9.21 -29.71 27.78
C LYS A 68 8.50 -29.37 29.09
N ASP A 69 9.23 -29.26 30.19
CA ASP A 69 8.66 -28.84 31.48
C ASP A 69 8.09 -27.41 31.39
N ALA A 70 8.82 -26.51 30.71
CA ALA A 70 8.37 -25.15 30.51
C ALA A 70 7.15 -25.04 29.57
N PHE A 71 7.19 -25.67 28.41
CA PHE A 71 6.24 -25.44 27.31
C PHE A 71 5.13 -26.49 27.21
N GLY A 72 5.30 -27.65 27.86
CA GLY A 72 4.43 -28.81 27.67
C GLY A 72 4.55 -29.41 26.27
N GLU A 73 3.86 -30.54 26.03
CA GLU A 73 3.91 -31.23 24.74
C GLU A 73 3.20 -30.48 23.59
N GLU A 74 2.29 -29.55 23.90
CA GLU A 74 1.56 -28.78 22.87
C GLU A 74 2.45 -27.71 22.22
N LEU A 75 3.28 -27.01 23.02
CA LEU A 75 4.05 -25.87 22.54
C LEU A 75 5.50 -26.21 22.21
N TYR A 76 6.09 -27.20 22.90
CA TYR A 76 7.49 -27.56 22.72
C TYR A 76 7.78 -28.06 21.30
N THR A 77 8.85 -27.53 20.69
CA THR A 77 9.34 -27.92 19.38
C THR A 77 10.69 -28.63 19.49
N PRO A 78 10.77 -29.93 19.18
CA PRO A 78 11.99 -30.69 19.37
C PRO A 78 13.10 -30.24 18.41
N LEU A 79 14.27 -29.91 18.97
CA LEU A 79 15.47 -29.63 18.19
C LEU A 79 16.00 -30.92 17.53
N ASN A 80 16.38 -30.86 16.25
CA ASN A 80 16.95 -32.01 15.54
C ASN A 80 18.20 -32.56 16.27
N PRO A 81 18.27 -33.87 16.61
CA PRO A 81 19.40 -34.46 17.34
C PRO A 81 20.76 -34.34 16.64
N SER A 82 20.78 -34.16 15.32
CA SER A 82 22.00 -33.97 14.53
C SER A 82 22.54 -32.54 14.55
N SER A 83 21.81 -31.60 15.15
CA SER A 83 22.23 -30.21 15.28
C SER A 83 23.22 -30.04 16.45
N ASN A 84 24.12 -29.08 16.34
CA ASN A 84 25.11 -28.77 17.38
C ASN A 84 24.49 -27.85 18.42
N LEU A 85 23.87 -28.44 19.46
CA LEU A 85 23.24 -27.70 20.55
C LEU A 85 24.23 -26.78 21.28
N LEU A 86 25.48 -27.21 21.49
CA LEU A 86 26.50 -26.37 22.14
C LEU A 86 26.73 -25.06 21.36
N LYS A 87 26.76 -25.11 20.04
CA LYS A 87 26.90 -23.92 19.19
C LYS A 87 25.71 -22.98 19.37
N ILE A 88 24.49 -23.51 19.40
CA ILE A 88 23.25 -22.74 19.58
C ILE A 88 23.27 -22.07 20.96
N LEU A 89 23.50 -22.84 22.04
CA LEU A 89 23.53 -22.34 23.41
C LEU A 89 24.57 -21.24 23.61
N LYS A 90 25.76 -21.37 23.00
CA LYS A 90 26.79 -20.32 23.05
C LYS A 90 26.32 -19.00 22.42
N VAL A 91 25.67 -19.07 21.25
CA VAL A 91 25.15 -17.87 20.58
C VAL A 91 24.04 -17.23 21.42
N ILE A 92 23.09 -18.04 21.91
CA ILE A 92 22.00 -17.57 22.76
C ILE A 92 22.52 -16.95 24.07
N MET A 93 23.54 -17.56 24.69
CA MET A 93 24.11 -17.06 25.94
C MET A 93 24.87 -15.74 25.76
N ALA A 94 25.57 -15.57 24.63
CA ALA A 94 26.36 -14.39 24.31
C ALA A 94 25.52 -13.17 23.88
N ASN A 95 24.26 -13.37 23.51
CA ASN A 95 23.38 -12.33 22.99
C ASN A 95 22.28 -11.96 23.99
N ASP A 96 21.80 -10.72 23.87
CA ASP A 96 20.64 -10.24 24.61
C ASP A 96 19.36 -10.98 24.16
N ALA A 97 18.41 -11.12 25.08
CA ALA A 97 17.10 -11.71 24.85
C ALA A 97 15.96 -10.75 25.24
N SER A 98 16.17 -9.43 25.27
CA SER A 98 15.15 -8.42 25.58
C SER A 98 13.99 -8.42 24.58
N ASN A 99 12.86 -7.80 24.94
CA ASN A 99 11.69 -7.72 24.05
C ASN A 99 12.06 -7.10 22.70
N HIS A 100 12.83 -6.02 22.75
CA HIS A 100 13.30 -5.32 21.56
C HIS A 100 14.14 -6.21 20.64
N THR A 101 15.08 -6.99 21.19
CA THR A 101 15.94 -7.87 20.39
C THR A 101 15.17 -9.03 19.76
N ILE A 102 14.23 -9.65 20.48
CA ILE A 102 13.39 -10.72 19.94
C ILE A 102 12.46 -10.17 18.84
N GLU A 103 11.84 -9.02 19.10
CA GLU A 103 10.97 -8.36 18.13
C GLU A 103 11.72 -7.96 16.85
N GLU A 104 12.91 -7.37 16.97
CA GLU A 104 13.74 -7.02 15.81
C GLU A 104 14.21 -8.28 15.04
N PHE A 105 14.59 -9.34 15.76
CA PHE A 105 14.93 -10.63 15.16
C PHE A 105 13.78 -11.20 14.33
N LEU A 106 12.56 -11.26 14.90
CA LEU A 106 11.37 -11.73 14.21
C LEU A 106 11.06 -10.84 13.00
N HIS A 107 11.09 -9.53 13.18
CA HIS A 107 10.87 -8.55 12.12
C HIS A 107 11.81 -8.76 10.92
N ILE A 108 13.11 -8.96 11.16
CA ILE A 108 14.07 -9.17 10.06
C ILE A 108 13.80 -10.50 9.33
N ILE A 109 13.39 -11.55 10.05
CA ILE A 109 13.08 -12.85 9.44
C ILE A 109 11.80 -12.77 8.61
N THR A 110 10.76 -12.11 9.11
CA THR A 110 9.46 -12.05 8.46
C THR A 110 9.48 -11.15 7.22
N GLN A 111 10.30 -10.09 7.19
CA GLN A 111 10.40 -9.19 6.03
C GLN A 111 11.07 -9.81 4.80
N LYS A 112 11.86 -10.88 4.96
CA LYS A 112 12.55 -11.53 3.83
C LYS A 112 11.56 -12.25 2.92
N LYS A 113 11.83 -12.22 1.60
CA LYS A 113 11.07 -13.06 0.67
C LYS A 113 11.44 -14.52 0.90
N THR A 114 10.52 -15.28 1.49
CA THR A 114 10.67 -16.72 1.73
C THR A 114 9.58 -17.50 1.00
N ILE A 115 9.80 -18.81 0.79
CA ILE A 115 8.79 -19.71 0.21
C ILE A 115 7.50 -19.68 1.06
N HIS A 116 7.64 -19.59 2.39
CA HIS A 116 6.54 -19.56 3.35
C HIS A 116 5.84 -18.20 3.47
N LYS A 117 6.29 -17.17 2.74
CA LYS A 117 5.69 -15.83 2.74
C LYS A 117 5.41 -15.27 4.15
N LEU A 118 6.39 -15.40 5.06
CA LEU A 118 6.23 -14.99 6.47
C LEU A 118 5.78 -13.53 6.65
N TYR A 119 6.12 -12.66 5.69
CA TYR A 119 5.66 -11.27 5.63
C TYR A 119 4.13 -11.11 5.60
N SER A 120 3.37 -12.16 5.27
CA SER A 120 1.90 -12.15 5.31
C SER A 120 1.34 -12.36 6.72
N TYR A 121 2.15 -12.84 7.68
CA TYR A 121 1.72 -13.20 9.04
C TYR A 121 2.32 -12.30 10.12
N SER A 122 3.04 -11.26 9.71
CA SER A 122 3.70 -10.31 10.60
C SER A 122 3.57 -8.90 10.03
N THR A 123 3.26 -7.96 10.91
CA THR A 123 3.15 -6.54 10.60
C THR A 123 4.50 -5.86 10.91
N PRO A 124 4.99 -4.94 10.06
CA PRO A 124 6.22 -4.19 10.36
C PRO A 124 6.17 -3.51 11.73
N LEU A 125 7.29 -3.50 12.45
CA LEU A 125 7.40 -2.98 13.83
C LEU A 125 6.84 -1.56 13.97
N GLU A 126 7.23 -0.64 13.09
CA GLU A 126 6.77 0.75 13.11
C GLU A 126 5.26 0.90 12.84
N VAL A 127 4.65 -0.07 12.16
CA VAL A 127 3.20 -0.12 11.95
C VAL A 127 2.52 -0.65 13.21
N ASN A 128 3.05 -1.71 13.84
CA ASN A 128 2.53 -2.22 15.11
C ASN A 128 2.53 -1.13 16.20
N GLU A 129 3.63 -0.40 16.34
CA GLU A 129 3.74 0.73 17.27
C GLU A 129 2.65 1.78 17.03
N LEU A 130 2.40 2.12 15.76
CA LEU A 130 1.34 3.06 15.39
C LEU A 130 -0.05 2.50 15.73
N LEU A 131 -0.35 1.25 15.37
CA LEU A 131 -1.67 0.66 15.64
C LEU A 131 -1.99 0.61 17.13
N VAL A 132 -1.03 0.21 17.97
CA VAL A 132 -1.21 0.13 19.43
C VAL A 132 -1.38 1.52 20.03
N GLY A 133 -0.58 2.51 19.60
CA GLY A 133 -0.75 3.90 20.04
C GLY A 133 -2.11 4.50 19.67
N LEU A 134 -2.67 4.13 18.52
CA LEU A 134 -4.03 4.55 18.12
C LEU A 134 -5.12 3.85 18.93
N LEU A 135 -4.90 2.57 19.28
CA LEU A 135 -5.85 1.76 20.04
C LEU A 135 -6.03 2.26 21.47
N ASP A 136 -4.96 2.84 22.04
CA ASP A 136 -4.96 3.52 23.34
C ASP A 136 -5.55 2.62 24.44
N ILE A 137 -4.82 1.52 24.71
CA ILE A 137 -5.20 0.50 25.68
C ILE A 137 -4.99 1.05 27.09
N THR A 138 -6.04 1.01 27.92
CA THR A 138 -5.96 1.35 29.34
C THR A 138 -6.02 0.10 30.21
N GLU A 139 -5.72 0.24 31.50
CA GLU A 139 -5.60 -0.90 32.43
C GLU A 139 -6.88 -1.73 32.51
N SER A 140 -6.71 -3.06 32.57
CA SER A 140 -7.79 -4.05 32.74
C SER A 140 -8.80 -4.10 31.60
N GLN A 141 -8.46 -3.57 30.42
CA GLN A 141 -9.30 -3.68 29.23
C GLN A 141 -9.08 -5.01 28.49
N SER A 142 -10.13 -5.47 27.83
CA SER A 142 -10.08 -6.63 26.94
C SER A 142 -9.58 -6.22 25.54
N VAL A 143 -8.55 -6.91 25.04
CA VAL A 143 -7.93 -6.68 23.73
C VAL A 143 -8.13 -7.92 22.86
N TYR A 144 -8.84 -7.76 21.74
CA TYR A 144 -9.15 -8.85 20.83
C TYR A 144 -8.49 -8.68 19.45
N ASN A 145 -7.93 -9.76 18.94
CA ASN A 145 -7.43 -9.85 17.56
C ASN A 145 -8.02 -11.10 16.85
N PRO A 146 -8.86 -10.94 15.82
CA PRO A 146 -9.57 -12.05 15.16
C PRO A 146 -8.70 -12.86 14.17
N CYS A 147 -7.43 -12.48 13.99
CA CYS A 147 -6.45 -13.15 13.12
C CYS A 147 -5.03 -12.79 13.58
N TYR A 148 -4.68 -13.22 14.78
CA TYR A 148 -3.45 -12.76 15.44
C TYR A 148 -2.15 -13.28 14.81
N GLY A 149 -2.23 -14.21 13.85
CA GLY A 149 -1.08 -14.75 13.13
C GLY A 149 -0.08 -15.37 14.10
N MET A 150 1.21 -15.08 13.89
CA MET A 150 2.26 -15.54 14.81
C MET A 150 2.37 -14.71 16.10
N GLY A 151 1.49 -13.75 16.37
CA GLY A 151 1.52 -12.96 17.62
C GLY A 151 2.57 -11.86 17.66
N SER A 152 3.17 -11.46 16.52
CA SER A 152 4.19 -10.39 16.50
C SER A 152 3.72 -9.05 17.08
N LEU A 153 2.44 -8.72 16.94
CA LEU A 153 1.81 -7.54 17.53
C LEU A 153 1.82 -7.54 19.07
N PHE A 154 1.90 -8.71 19.71
CA PHE A 154 1.84 -8.84 21.17
C PHE A 154 3.03 -8.18 21.87
N PHE A 155 4.20 -8.11 21.21
CA PHE A 155 5.34 -7.34 21.69
C PHE A 155 4.99 -5.85 21.83
N ALA A 156 4.41 -5.26 20.79
CA ALA A 156 4.01 -3.85 20.81
C ALA A 156 2.92 -3.58 21.88
N ILE A 157 1.97 -4.50 22.06
CA ILE A 157 0.95 -4.38 23.12
C ILE A 157 1.60 -4.43 24.51
N ALA A 158 2.44 -5.43 24.78
CA ALA A 158 3.10 -5.61 26.08
C ALA A 158 4.08 -4.47 26.42
N ASN A 159 4.66 -3.83 25.40
CA ASN A 159 5.50 -2.64 25.58
C ASN A 159 4.66 -1.36 25.84
N TYR A 160 3.39 -1.33 25.45
CA TYR A 160 2.50 -0.18 25.63
C TYR A 160 1.67 -0.24 26.92
N ALA A 161 1.13 -1.42 27.25
CA ALA A 161 0.26 -1.64 28.39
C ALA A 161 0.69 -2.86 29.21
N HIS A 162 0.64 -2.75 30.54
CA HIS A 162 1.06 -3.81 31.46
C HIS A 162 -0.08 -4.66 32.02
N SER A 163 -1.33 -4.18 31.94
CA SER A 163 -2.50 -4.88 32.48
C SER A 163 -3.63 -4.87 31.46
N PHE A 164 -3.89 -6.01 30.83
CA PHE A 164 -4.96 -6.22 29.85
C PHE A 164 -5.30 -7.72 29.75
N GLU A 165 -6.49 -8.04 29.25
CA GLU A 165 -6.88 -9.41 28.94
C GLU A 165 -6.78 -9.65 27.43
N LEU A 166 -5.94 -10.61 27.02
CA LEU A 166 -5.69 -10.91 25.62
C LEU A 166 -6.64 -11.98 25.09
N TYR A 167 -7.39 -11.65 24.04
CA TYR A 167 -8.28 -12.56 23.33
C TYR A 167 -7.87 -12.65 21.86
N GLY A 168 -8.09 -13.80 21.23
CA GLY A 168 -7.87 -13.90 19.81
C GLY A 168 -8.21 -15.24 19.20
N GLU A 169 -8.34 -15.24 17.88
CA GLU A 169 -8.59 -16.44 17.08
C GLU A 169 -7.58 -16.51 15.92
N GLU A 170 -7.05 -17.71 15.67
CA GLU A 170 -6.15 -17.99 14.54
C GLU A 170 -6.52 -19.34 13.94
N LEU A 171 -6.47 -19.43 12.61
CA LEU A 171 -6.86 -20.63 11.87
C LEU A 171 -5.70 -21.64 11.79
N ASP A 172 -4.46 -21.15 11.71
CA ASP A 172 -3.27 -21.98 11.54
C ASP A 172 -2.68 -22.41 12.88
N ALA A 173 -2.56 -23.72 13.09
CA ALA A 173 -2.07 -24.29 14.34
C ALA A 173 -0.59 -23.95 14.61
N SER A 174 0.24 -23.86 13.57
CA SER A 174 1.66 -23.55 13.71
C SER A 174 1.87 -22.08 14.07
N LEU A 175 1.11 -21.16 13.48
CA LEU A 175 1.10 -19.75 13.87
C LEU A 175 0.56 -19.56 15.29
N SER A 176 -0.53 -20.24 15.63
CA SER A 176 -1.10 -20.22 16.99
C SER A 176 -0.11 -20.68 18.06
N ARG A 177 0.62 -21.78 17.78
CA ARG A 177 1.69 -22.27 18.65
C ARG A 177 2.78 -21.22 18.88
N ILE A 178 3.28 -20.59 17.82
CA ILE A 178 4.30 -19.52 17.93
C ILE A 178 3.77 -18.36 18.77
N ALA A 179 2.53 -17.93 18.54
CA ALA A 179 1.92 -16.83 19.28
C ALA A 179 1.83 -17.14 20.80
N LYS A 180 1.46 -18.38 21.16
CA LYS A 180 1.44 -18.84 22.57
C LYS A 180 2.84 -18.90 23.19
N ILE A 181 3.87 -19.30 22.43
CA ILE A 181 5.27 -19.23 22.88
C ILE A 181 5.67 -17.77 23.15
N ILE A 182 5.30 -16.84 22.26
CA ILE A 182 5.53 -15.39 22.45
C ILE A 182 4.82 -14.88 23.71
N CYS A 183 3.56 -15.27 23.94
CA CYS A 183 2.85 -14.93 25.18
C CYS A 183 3.63 -15.40 26.41
N LYS A 184 4.19 -16.62 26.39
CA LYS A 184 5.01 -17.13 27.50
C LYS A 184 6.32 -16.36 27.70
N ILE A 185 6.92 -15.83 26.63
CA ILE A 185 8.13 -14.96 26.71
C ILE A 185 7.80 -13.59 27.30
N LEU A 186 6.58 -13.10 27.04
CA LEU A 186 6.08 -11.80 27.46
C LEU A 186 5.31 -11.84 28.79
N ASP A 187 5.23 -13.00 29.44
CA ASP A 187 4.42 -13.25 30.63
C ASP A 187 2.93 -12.88 30.46
N LEU A 188 2.39 -13.06 29.24
CA LEU A 188 0.99 -12.82 28.91
C LEU A 188 0.16 -14.09 29.07
N ASN A 189 -1.05 -13.95 29.61
CA ASN A 189 -2.01 -15.04 29.68
C ASN A 189 -2.59 -15.35 28.28
N SER A 190 -2.34 -16.55 27.77
CA SER A 190 -2.79 -17.00 26.45
C SER A 190 -4.05 -17.88 26.48
N GLN A 191 -4.75 -17.99 27.61
CA GLN A 191 -5.90 -18.90 27.77
C GLN A 191 -7.06 -18.62 26.81
N HIS A 192 -7.16 -17.38 26.30
CA HIS A 192 -8.19 -16.98 25.34
C HIS A 192 -7.66 -16.81 23.91
N LEU A 193 -6.46 -17.33 23.62
CA LEU A 193 -5.97 -17.48 22.25
C LEU A 193 -6.39 -18.84 21.70
N LEU A 194 -7.40 -18.83 20.83
CA LEU A 194 -8.05 -20.04 20.34
C LEU A 194 -7.57 -20.39 18.93
N LEU A 195 -7.38 -21.69 18.68
CA LEU A 195 -7.25 -22.25 17.33
C LEU A 195 -8.67 -22.42 16.77
N ASN A 196 -9.07 -21.54 15.86
CA ASN A 196 -10.44 -21.49 15.41
C ASN A 196 -10.62 -20.92 13.99
N ASN A 197 -11.72 -21.33 13.35
CA ASN A 197 -12.20 -20.71 12.12
C ASN A 197 -13.43 -19.83 12.43
N ILE A 198 -13.24 -18.51 12.41
CA ILE A 198 -14.29 -17.52 12.74
C ILE A 198 -15.53 -17.56 11.83
N LEU A 199 -15.42 -18.15 10.64
CA LEU A 199 -16.56 -18.40 9.75
C LEU A 199 -17.34 -19.66 10.10
N LYS A 200 -16.67 -20.72 10.55
CA LYS A 200 -17.33 -21.99 10.88
C LYS A 200 -17.94 -21.98 12.27
N ASN A 201 -17.26 -21.38 13.24
CA ASN A 201 -17.70 -21.38 14.61
C ASN A 201 -17.14 -20.15 15.35
N ALA A 202 -17.89 -19.06 15.46
CA ALA A 202 -17.44 -17.91 16.23
C ALA A 202 -17.49 -18.23 17.74
N GLN A 203 -16.34 -18.50 18.37
CA GLN A 203 -16.27 -18.93 19.77
C GLN A 203 -16.75 -17.83 20.73
N PHE A 204 -16.51 -16.57 20.38
CA PHE A 204 -16.85 -15.41 21.20
C PHE A 204 -18.20 -14.76 20.86
N LYS A 205 -19.16 -15.49 20.29
CA LYS A 205 -20.37 -14.96 19.62
C LYS A 205 -21.13 -13.83 20.34
N TYR A 206 -21.13 -13.79 21.68
CA TYR A 206 -21.82 -12.76 22.47
C TYR A 206 -20.89 -11.82 23.25
N GLN A 207 -19.58 -12.02 23.17
CA GLN A 207 -18.62 -11.22 23.89
C GLN A 207 -18.33 -9.92 23.14
N ARG A 208 -18.28 -8.82 23.86
CA ARG A 208 -17.86 -7.52 23.34
C ARG A 208 -16.53 -7.15 23.98
N PHE A 209 -15.58 -6.68 23.17
CA PHE A 209 -14.23 -6.34 23.60
C PHE A 209 -14.02 -4.83 23.58
N ASP A 210 -13.36 -4.31 24.61
CA ASP A 210 -13.04 -2.88 24.73
C ASP A 210 -12.20 -2.44 23.53
N LYS A 211 -11.15 -3.21 23.22
CA LYS A 211 -10.20 -2.90 22.17
C LYS A 211 -10.16 -4.02 21.14
N ILE A 212 -10.24 -3.68 19.86
CA ILE A 212 -10.02 -4.63 18.75
C ILE A 212 -8.91 -4.11 17.86
N ILE A 213 -7.94 -4.96 17.52
CA ILE A 213 -6.83 -4.60 16.64
C ILE A 213 -6.60 -5.70 15.61
N CYS A 214 -6.48 -5.32 14.33
CA CYS A 214 -6.49 -6.29 13.26
C CYS A 214 -5.69 -5.81 12.03
N ASN A 215 -4.73 -6.64 11.61
CA ASN A 215 -4.15 -6.62 10.28
C ASN A 215 -4.62 -7.88 9.53
N PRO A 216 -5.75 -7.80 8.82
CA PRO A 216 -6.41 -8.97 8.25
C PRO A 216 -5.64 -9.55 7.06
N PRO A 217 -5.69 -10.88 6.85
CA PRO A 217 -5.17 -11.49 5.63
C PRO A 217 -5.96 -11.01 4.40
N LEU A 218 -5.26 -10.92 3.26
CA LEU A 218 -5.81 -10.41 2.00
C LEU A 218 -6.27 -11.52 1.04
N ASP A 219 -6.02 -12.78 1.38
CA ASP A 219 -6.24 -13.92 0.48
C ASP A 219 -7.70 -14.41 0.50
N SER A 220 -8.22 -14.79 -0.67
CA SER A 220 -9.64 -15.13 -0.90
C SER A 220 -10.05 -16.54 -0.48
N HIS A 221 -9.14 -17.37 0.03
CA HIS A 221 -9.40 -18.79 0.33
C HIS A 221 -10.11 -19.05 1.67
N ILE A 222 -10.69 -18.03 2.30
CA ILE A 222 -11.25 -18.10 3.68
C ILE A 222 -12.51 -18.99 3.78
N GLY A 223 -12.92 -19.72 2.73
CA GLY A 223 -14.11 -20.58 2.81
C GLY A 223 -15.40 -19.77 2.77
N THR A 224 -15.47 -18.81 1.82
CA THR A 224 -16.60 -17.87 1.64
C THR A 224 -17.94 -18.53 1.28
N GLN A 225 -17.98 -19.85 1.19
CA GLN A 225 -19.19 -20.62 0.87
C GLN A 225 -20.26 -20.55 1.97
N PHE A 226 -19.86 -20.27 3.22
CA PHE A 226 -20.77 -20.18 4.37
C PHE A 226 -21.22 -18.76 4.72
N LEU A 227 -20.79 -17.74 3.95
CA LEU A 227 -21.09 -16.33 4.29
C LEU A 227 -22.59 -16.01 4.27
N LYS A 228 -23.39 -16.70 3.44
CA LYS A 228 -24.84 -16.48 3.35
C LYS A 228 -25.61 -16.99 4.58
N GLU A 229 -25.07 -17.98 5.27
CA GLU A 229 -25.70 -18.64 6.41
C GLU A 229 -25.43 -17.90 7.73
N ASP A 230 -24.48 -16.97 7.71
CA ASP A 230 -24.10 -16.16 8.85
C ASP A 230 -24.69 -14.75 8.74
N GLU A 231 -25.53 -14.38 9.70
CA GLU A 231 -26.21 -13.07 9.75
C GLU A 231 -25.26 -11.89 9.71
N ARG A 232 -24.01 -12.05 10.20
CA ARG A 232 -22.99 -11.00 10.16
C ARG A 232 -22.61 -10.67 8.72
N PHE A 233 -22.49 -11.68 7.86
CA PHE A 233 -21.88 -11.58 6.55
C PHE A 233 -22.87 -11.60 5.39
N ALA A 234 -24.10 -12.09 5.60
CA ALA A 234 -25.09 -12.31 4.54
C ALA A 234 -25.31 -11.08 3.64
N THR A 235 -25.37 -9.88 4.24
CA THR A 235 -25.57 -8.61 3.51
C THR A 235 -24.35 -8.14 2.72
N TYR A 236 -23.16 -8.67 3.02
CA TYR A 236 -21.86 -8.22 2.51
C TYR A 236 -21.09 -9.29 1.72
N GLU A 237 -21.72 -10.41 1.36
CA GLU A 237 -21.06 -11.56 0.73
C GLU A 237 -20.21 -11.16 -0.50
N THR A 238 -20.80 -10.45 -1.46
CA THR A 238 -20.11 -10.03 -2.69
C THR A 238 -18.92 -9.12 -2.40
N LEU A 239 -19.07 -8.28 -1.38
CA LEU A 239 -18.04 -7.36 -0.94
C LEU A 239 -16.87 -8.11 -0.31
N ILE A 240 -17.13 -9.07 0.58
CA ILE A 240 -16.11 -9.93 1.21
C ILE A 240 -15.39 -10.79 0.16
N LYS A 241 -16.10 -11.31 -0.85
CA LYS A 241 -15.47 -12.05 -1.95
C LYS A 241 -14.47 -11.21 -2.76
N THR A 242 -14.68 -9.90 -2.82
CA THR A 242 -13.79 -8.96 -3.52
C THR A 242 -12.67 -8.47 -2.59
N TYR A 243 -13.02 -8.21 -1.32
CA TYR A 243 -12.12 -7.74 -0.27
C TYR A 243 -12.23 -8.63 0.97
N PRO A 244 -11.46 -9.75 1.01
CA PRO A 244 -11.50 -10.71 2.11
C PRO A 244 -11.25 -10.09 3.49
N GLU A 245 -10.47 -9.01 3.55
CA GLU A 245 -10.19 -8.27 4.78
C GLU A 245 -11.46 -7.73 5.47
N LEU A 246 -12.52 -7.46 4.70
CA LEU A 246 -13.77 -6.93 5.25
C LEU A 246 -14.54 -7.98 6.05
N LEU A 247 -14.25 -9.27 5.87
CA LEU A 247 -14.76 -10.34 6.73
C LEU A 247 -14.37 -10.07 8.19
N PHE A 248 -13.09 -9.77 8.43
CA PHE A 248 -12.58 -9.50 9.77
C PHE A 248 -13.12 -8.19 10.33
N LEU A 249 -13.23 -7.15 9.50
CA LEU A 249 -13.86 -5.90 9.91
C LEU A 249 -15.31 -6.12 10.37
N ILE A 250 -16.12 -6.80 9.55
CA ILE A 250 -17.54 -7.05 9.83
C ILE A 250 -17.71 -7.96 11.05
N HIS A 251 -16.87 -9.00 11.15
CA HIS A 251 -16.79 -9.86 12.32
C HIS A 251 -16.51 -9.03 13.58
N SER A 252 -15.46 -8.22 13.56
CA SER A 252 -15.08 -7.37 14.68
C SER A 252 -16.12 -6.33 15.05
N LEU A 253 -16.87 -5.76 14.10
CA LEU A 253 -17.96 -4.84 14.39
C LEU A 253 -19.04 -5.47 15.29
N SER A 254 -19.29 -6.78 15.15
CA SER A 254 -20.22 -7.50 16.02
C SER A 254 -19.72 -7.66 17.47
N HIS A 255 -18.40 -7.55 17.65
CA HIS A 255 -17.69 -7.66 18.93
C HIS A 255 -17.22 -6.32 19.51
N LEU A 256 -17.32 -5.21 18.78
CA LEU A 256 -16.74 -3.92 19.18
C LEU A 256 -17.51 -3.28 20.34
N LYS A 257 -16.83 -2.98 21.46
CA LYS A 257 -17.39 -2.24 22.60
C LYS A 257 -16.95 -0.77 22.61
N ASP A 258 -15.65 -0.49 22.53
CA ASP A 258 -15.13 0.88 22.63
C ASP A 258 -14.37 1.31 21.36
N LYS A 259 -13.17 0.76 21.12
CA LYS A 259 -12.29 1.21 20.04
C LYS A 259 -11.70 0.06 19.22
N GLY A 260 -11.66 0.24 17.90
CA GLY A 260 -11.13 -0.72 16.95
C GLY A 260 -10.11 -0.09 16.02
N VAL A 261 -9.02 -0.77 15.69
CA VAL A 261 -7.99 -0.29 14.75
C VAL A 261 -7.71 -1.37 13.71
N PHE A 262 -7.95 -1.06 12.43
CA PHE A 262 -7.89 -2.00 11.32
C PHE A 262 -7.01 -1.47 10.20
N ILE A 263 -6.16 -2.32 9.63
CA ILE A 263 -5.50 -2.04 8.35
C ILE A 263 -6.37 -2.60 7.23
N LEU A 264 -6.74 -1.77 6.26
CA LEU A 264 -7.49 -2.20 5.08
C LEU A 264 -6.84 -1.66 3.81
N ARG A 265 -7.10 -2.28 2.67
CA ARG A 265 -6.69 -1.70 1.38
C ARG A 265 -7.45 -0.40 1.16
N THR A 266 -6.75 0.66 0.74
CA THR A 266 -7.36 1.98 0.49
C THR A 266 -8.51 1.91 -0.52
N GLN A 267 -8.51 0.93 -1.42
CA GLN A 267 -9.61 0.69 -2.35
C GLN A 267 -10.94 0.41 -1.66
N THR A 268 -10.97 -0.16 -0.45
CA THR A 268 -12.22 -0.37 0.31
C THR A 268 -12.88 0.94 0.75
N LEU A 269 -12.15 2.06 0.68
CA LEU A 269 -12.62 3.40 1.02
C LEU A 269 -13.15 4.19 -0.20
N ILE A 270 -12.88 3.73 -1.43
CA ILE A 270 -13.15 4.43 -2.70
C ILE A 270 -14.26 3.69 -3.46
N LYS A 271 -14.83 4.25 -4.52
CA LYS A 271 -16.00 3.73 -5.21
C LYS A 271 -15.68 2.59 -6.20
N SER A 272 -16.02 1.34 -5.85
CA SER A 272 -16.48 0.33 -6.82
C SER A 272 -17.85 -0.23 -6.39
N SER A 273 -18.68 -0.63 -7.35
CA SER A 273 -20.16 -0.62 -7.32
C SER A 273 -20.88 -1.54 -6.32
N LEU A 274 -20.20 -2.09 -5.30
CA LEU A 274 -20.75 -2.99 -4.29
C LEU A 274 -20.44 -2.58 -2.84
N GLU A 275 -19.64 -1.52 -2.62
CA GLU A 275 -19.02 -1.19 -1.34
C GLU A 275 -19.77 -0.12 -0.52
N VAL A 276 -20.71 0.59 -1.15
CA VAL A 276 -21.34 1.80 -0.60
C VAL A 276 -22.10 1.52 0.71
N LYS A 277 -22.83 0.41 0.80
CA LYS A 277 -23.68 0.09 1.97
C LYS A 277 -22.90 0.01 3.28
N LEU A 278 -21.70 -0.59 3.27
CA LEU A 278 -20.89 -0.71 4.48
C LEU A 278 -20.39 0.67 4.92
N ARG A 279 -19.91 1.50 3.97
CA ARG A 279 -19.42 2.85 4.28
C ARG A 279 -20.53 3.78 4.75
N GLU A 280 -21.70 3.71 4.12
CA GLU A 280 -22.91 4.43 4.54
C GLU A 280 -23.25 4.08 5.97
N ARG A 281 -23.37 2.78 6.28
CA ARG A 281 -23.64 2.30 7.65
C ARG A 281 -22.61 2.83 8.65
N LEU A 282 -21.31 2.67 8.36
CA LEU A 282 -20.23 3.11 9.24
C LEU A 282 -20.29 4.63 9.50
N CYS A 283 -20.65 5.43 8.49
CA CYS A 283 -20.79 6.88 8.64
C CYS A 283 -22.08 7.28 9.38
N GLU A 284 -23.21 6.63 9.07
CA GLU A 284 -24.52 6.91 9.68
C GLU A 284 -24.55 6.55 11.16
N GLU A 285 -23.93 5.43 11.54
CA GLU A 285 -23.77 5.01 12.94
C GLU A 285 -22.66 5.80 13.66
N GLY A 286 -21.93 6.68 12.96
CA GLY A 286 -20.83 7.47 13.52
C GLY A 286 -19.68 6.59 14.05
N LEU A 287 -19.41 5.47 13.37
CA LEU A 287 -18.44 4.47 13.81
C LEU A 287 -17.01 4.82 13.42
N ILE A 288 -16.79 5.66 12.41
CA ILE A 288 -15.45 6.03 11.95
C ILE A 288 -14.95 7.24 12.74
N GLU A 289 -13.86 7.05 13.47
CA GLU A 289 -13.18 8.11 14.21
C GLU A 289 -12.09 8.77 13.37
N SER A 290 -11.29 7.95 12.69
CA SER A 290 -10.16 8.42 11.89
C SER A 290 -9.81 7.47 10.75
N ILE A 291 -9.28 8.04 9.67
CA ILE A 291 -8.70 7.31 8.54
C ILE A 291 -7.29 7.86 8.31
N ILE A 292 -6.30 6.97 8.32
CA ILE A 292 -4.89 7.32 8.18
C ILE A 292 -4.34 6.63 6.93
N GLU A 293 -3.97 7.39 5.91
CA GLU A 293 -3.39 6.84 4.67
C GLU A 293 -1.92 6.50 4.90
N LEU A 294 -1.54 5.23 4.67
CA LEU A 294 -0.17 4.76 4.85
C LEU A 294 0.68 4.98 3.59
N PRO A 295 2.01 5.11 3.73
CA PRO A 295 2.93 5.09 2.61
C PRO A 295 2.72 3.88 1.68
N LYS A 296 2.86 4.09 0.37
CA LYS A 296 2.95 2.97 -0.58
C LYS A 296 4.12 2.05 -0.24
N ASN A 297 4.07 0.77 -0.62
CA ASN A 297 5.16 -0.20 -0.38
C ASN A 297 5.58 -0.32 1.10
N ILE A 298 4.67 -0.09 2.05
CA ILE A 298 4.95 -0.25 3.49
C ILE A 298 5.00 -1.72 3.91
N PHE A 299 4.17 -2.57 3.29
CA PHE A 299 4.19 -4.02 3.51
C PHE A 299 5.09 -4.71 2.49
N PRO A 300 6.05 -5.55 2.92
CA PRO A 300 6.93 -6.26 2.02
C PRO A 300 6.16 -7.14 1.01
N HIS A 301 6.56 -7.05 -0.26
CA HIS A 301 6.02 -7.83 -1.37
C HIS A 301 4.52 -7.64 -1.66
N GLN A 302 3.88 -6.64 -1.06
CA GLN A 302 2.50 -6.25 -1.35
C GLN A 302 2.51 -4.94 -2.15
N THR A 303 1.76 -4.90 -3.26
CA THR A 303 1.66 -3.72 -4.14
C THR A 303 0.44 -2.86 -3.87
N HIS A 304 -0.38 -3.24 -2.90
CA HIS A 304 -1.59 -2.51 -2.54
C HIS A 304 -1.27 -1.25 -1.74
N GLU A 305 -2.18 -0.29 -1.80
CA GLU A 305 -2.19 0.88 -0.92
C GLU A 305 -3.05 0.56 0.29
N PHE A 306 -2.64 0.98 1.47
CA PHE A 306 -3.29 0.65 2.73
C PHE A 306 -3.64 1.90 3.50
N SER A 307 -4.73 1.81 4.25
CA SER A 307 -5.13 2.82 5.23
C SER A 307 -5.42 2.14 6.56
N ILE A 308 -5.11 2.83 7.66
CA ILE A 308 -5.62 2.47 8.98
C ILE A 308 -6.98 3.12 9.15
N ILE A 309 -7.98 2.36 9.56
CA ILE A 309 -9.26 2.85 10.02
C ILE A 309 -9.32 2.68 11.53
N VAL A 310 -9.58 3.79 12.23
CA VAL A 310 -9.89 3.80 13.65
C VAL A 310 -11.40 3.92 13.81
N LEU A 311 -11.99 2.96 14.49
CA LEU A 311 -13.41 2.88 14.79
C LEU A 311 -13.67 3.15 16.28
N SER A 312 -14.70 3.94 16.57
CA SER A 312 -15.25 4.13 17.92
C SER A 312 -16.70 4.60 17.82
N GLN A 313 -17.41 4.70 18.94
CA GLN A 313 -18.85 4.99 18.90
C GLN A 313 -19.15 6.50 18.89
N HIS A 314 -20.26 6.87 18.24
CA HIS A 314 -20.88 8.20 18.32
C HIS A 314 -20.00 9.38 17.86
N ASN A 315 -19.11 9.15 16.88
CA ASN A 315 -18.32 10.21 16.28
C ASN A 315 -19.20 11.19 15.50
N LYS A 316 -18.89 12.49 15.58
CA LYS A 316 -19.58 13.56 14.84
C LYS A 316 -18.80 14.06 13.63
N ALA A 317 -17.54 13.66 13.52
CA ALA A 317 -16.59 14.04 12.48
C ALA A 317 -15.57 12.92 12.30
N ILE A 318 -14.96 12.86 11.11
CA ILE A 318 -13.88 11.91 10.80
C ILE A 318 -12.58 12.70 10.67
N LEU A 319 -11.54 12.27 11.38
CA LEU A 319 -10.19 12.79 11.22
C LEU A 319 -9.45 12.04 10.11
N HIS A 320 -9.12 12.73 9.04
CA HIS A 320 -8.25 12.20 7.99
C HIS A 320 -6.81 12.60 8.28
N ILE A 321 -5.86 11.66 8.20
CA ILE A 321 -4.41 11.91 8.35
C ILE A 321 -3.66 11.33 7.15
N ASN A 322 -2.79 12.11 6.52
CA ASN A 322 -1.93 11.65 5.43
C ASN A 322 -0.52 11.32 5.95
N ALA A 323 -0.26 10.04 6.20
CA ALA A 323 1.08 9.53 6.49
C ALA A 323 1.86 9.12 5.22
N ASN A 324 1.24 9.20 4.03
CA ASN A 324 1.84 8.94 2.73
C ASN A 324 2.59 10.18 2.17
N VAL A 325 3.41 10.82 3.02
CA VAL A 325 4.28 11.95 2.64
C VAL A 325 5.71 11.73 3.15
N PRO A 326 6.75 12.23 2.46
CA PRO A 326 8.16 11.99 2.84
C PRO A 326 8.54 12.40 4.27
N HIS A 327 7.70 13.22 4.93
CA HIS A 327 7.84 13.58 6.33
C HIS A 327 7.58 12.42 7.30
N PHE A 328 6.73 11.46 6.92
CA PHE A 328 6.32 10.33 7.76
C PHE A 328 6.89 8.98 7.31
N TYR A 329 7.69 8.94 6.25
CA TYR A 329 8.37 7.70 5.88
C TYR A 329 9.74 7.93 5.26
N ARG A 330 10.59 6.92 5.40
CA ARG A 330 11.87 6.82 4.69
C ARG A 330 11.90 5.55 3.85
N LYS A 331 12.64 5.60 2.74
CA LYS A 331 12.90 4.40 1.93
C LYS A 331 13.91 3.49 2.64
N ASP A 332 13.60 2.20 2.67
CA ASP A 332 14.50 1.13 3.07
C ASP A 332 14.50 0.05 1.98
N GLY A 333 15.47 0.14 1.07
CA GLY A 333 15.49 -0.65 -0.15
C GLY A 333 14.27 -0.38 -1.04
N LYS A 334 13.44 -1.41 -1.26
CA LYS A 334 12.23 -1.34 -2.09
C LYS A 334 10.97 -0.95 -1.29
N TYR A 335 11.07 -0.88 0.03
CA TYR A 335 9.94 -0.67 0.93
C TYR A 335 10.06 0.68 1.63
N ASN A 336 8.95 1.18 2.14
CA ASN A 336 8.90 2.37 2.97
C ASN A 336 8.72 1.98 4.43
N ARG A 337 9.45 2.64 5.32
CA ARG A 337 9.26 2.54 6.78
C ARG A 337 8.72 3.84 7.33
N LEU A 338 7.72 3.74 8.20
CA LEU A 338 7.23 4.89 8.92
C LEU A 338 8.30 5.48 9.85
N ILE A 339 8.29 6.80 9.95
CA ILE A 339 9.06 7.61 10.89
C ILE A 339 8.13 8.68 11.48
N ASN A 340 8.59 9.40 12.50
CA ASN A 340 7.82 10.47 13.14
C ASN A 340 6.45 10.01 13.68
N LEU A 341 6.36 8.75 14.16
CA LEU A 341 5.13 8.14 14.70
C LEU A 341 4.50 8.97 15.82
N LYS A 342 5.33 9.55 16.70
CA LYS A 342 4.88 10.41 17.80
C LYS A 342 4.08 11.61 17.30
N GLU A 343 4.42 12.16 16.14
CA GLU A 343 3.68 13.28 15.55
C GLU A 343 2.35 12.82 14.96
N ILE A 344 2.30 11.65 14.30
CA ILE A 344 1.04 11.05 13.81
C ILE A 344 0.09 10.82 14.99
N LEU A 345 0.59 10.22 16.08
CA LEU A 345 -0.17 10.00 17.31
C LEU A 345 -0.60 11.32 17.94
N HIS A 346 0.29 12.31 18.02
CA HIS A 346 -0.04 13.63 18.54
C HIS A 346 -1.19 14.29 17.75
N ILE A 347 -1.12 14.25 16.41
CA ILE A 347 -2.20 14.72 15.52
C ILE A 347 -3.51 13.99 15.81
N TYR A 348 -3.45 12.66 15.95
CA TYR A 348 -4.61 11.82 16.22
C TYR A 348 -5.26 12.13 17.59
N HIS A 349 -4.50 12.11 18.68
CA HIS A 349 -5.03 12.30 20.04
C HIS A 349 -5.59 13.71 20.26
N HIS A 350 -4.97 14.73 19.64
CA HIS A 350 -5.39 16.13 19.80
C HIS A 350 -6.30 16.62 18.66
N LYS A 351 -6.67 15.73 17.72
CA LYS A 351 -7.48 16.05 16.53
C LYS A 351 -6.97 17.29 15.77
N ILE A 352 -5.65 17.44 15.67
CA ILE A 352 -5.01 18.60 15.05
C ILE A 352 -5.37 18.61 13.56
N THR A 353 -5.67 19.80 13.03
CA THR A 353 -5.90 20.02 11.60
C THR A 353 -4.75 20.85 11.03
N GLY A 354 -4.35 20.59 9.79
CA GLY A 354 -3.21 21.26 9.19
C GLY A 354 -2.79 20.65 7.86
N GLN A 355 -1.49 20.73 7.54
CA GLN A 355 -0.97 20.25 6.25
C GLN A 355 -1.09 18.74 6.05
N TYR A 356 -1.16 17.96 7.14
CA TYR A 356 -1.20 16.50 7.13
C TYR A 356 -2.53 15.93 7.62
N SER A 357 -3.50 16.76 7.98
CA SER A 357 -4.74 16.28 8.57
C SER A 357 -5.92 17.22 8.40
N ALA A 358 -7.11 16.65 8.33
CA ALA A 358 -8.36 17.39 8.24
C ALA A 358 -9.44 16.70 9.09
N LEU A 359 -10.15 17.48 9.90
CA LEU A 359 -11.30 17.01 10.68
C LEU A 359 -12.58 17.44 9.96
N THR A 360 -13.33 16.49 9.43
CA THR A 360 -14.51 16.78 8.59
C THR A 360 -15.79 16.31 9.29
N PRO A 361 -16.75 17.21 9.57
CA PRO A 361 -18.05 16.83 10.14
C PRO A 361 -18.77 15.79 9.28
N LEU A 362 -19.48 14.83 9.88
CA LEU A 362 -20.16 13.75 9.14
C LEU A 362 -21.16 14.24 8.09
N LYS A 363 -21.76 15.41 8.30
CA LYS A 363 -22.66 16.06 7.33
C LYS A 363 -21.96 16.48 6.03
N ASP A 364 -20.64 16.69 6.08
CA ASP A 364 -19.81 17.14 4.97
C ASP A 364 -18.98 15.98 4.38
N ILE A 365 -19.14 14.76 4.90
CA ILE A 365 -18.47 13.55 4.42
C ILE A 365 -19.18 13.01 3.17
N ASP A 366 -18.44 12.86 2.07
CA ASP A 366 -18.86 12.03 0.94
C ASP A 366 -18.70 10.54 1.28
N ARG A 367 -19.81 9.89 1.63
CA ARG A 367 -19.85 8.47 2.00
C ARG A 367 -19.39 7.53 0.87
N SER A 368 -19.36 8.02 -0.37
CA SER A 368 -18.90 7.23 -1.51
C SER A 368 -17.38 7.17 -1.65
N ASP A 369 -16.65 8.11 -1.04
CA ASP A 369 -15.21 8.25 -1.11
C ASP A 369 -14.64 8.81 0.21
N LEU A 370 -14.20 7.90 1.07
CA LEU A 370 -13.60 8.20 2.37
C LEU A 370 -12.07 8.32 2.29
N SER A 371 -11.51 8.47 1.08
CA SER A 371 -10.04 8.56 0.92
C SER A 371 -9.49 9.86 1.51
N VAL A 372 -8.36 9.76 2.19
CA VAL A 372 -7.70 10.88 2.86
C VAL A 372 -7.40 12.04 1.90
N GLY A 373 -6.98 11.73 0.67
CA GLY A 373 -6.65 12.72 -0.36
C GLY A 373 -7.82 13.63 -0.77
N ARG A 374 -9.07 13.23 -0.49
CA ARG A 374 -10.26 14.07 -0.72
C ARG A 374 -10.40 15.19 0.30
N TYR A 375 -10.04 14.92 1.56
CA TYR A 375 -10.33 15.82 2.69
C TYR A 375 -9.12 16.66 3.08
N ILE A 376 -7.92 16.14 2.89
CA ILE A 376 -6.70 16.91 3.10
C ILE A 376 -6.48 17.72 1.83
N LYS A 377 -6.65 19.04 1.98
CA LYS A 377 -6.09 19.99 1.02
C LYS A 377 -4.60 19.68 0.98
N LYS A 378 -4.12 19.09 -0.12
CA LYS A 378 -2.67 19.01 -0.40
C LYS A 378 -2.11 20.38 -0.02
N PRO A 379 -0.97 20.46 0.70
CA PRO A 379 -0.32 21.74 0.90
C PRO A 379 -0.28 22.36 -0.49
N LEU A 380 -1.04 23.46 -0.63
CA LEU A 380 -0.87 24.37 -1.73
C LEU A 380 0.61 24.67 -1.63
N SER A 381 1.39 24.07 -2.53
CA SER A 381 2.70 24.61 -2.88
C SER A 381 2.48 26.11 -2.94
N HIS A 382 3.13 26.84 -2.05
CA HIS A 382 2.90 28.27 -1.85
C HIS A 382 2.69 28.95 -3.21
N HIS A 383 1.60 29.71 -3.29
CA HIS A 383 0.99 30.39 -4.45
C HIS A 383 -0.27 29.71 -5.01
N ASN A 384 -1.44 30.31 -4.72
CA ASN A 384 -2.67 30.23 -5.53
C ASN A 384 -2.43 30.86 -6.92
N ASN A 385 -1.49 30.31 -7.68
CA ASN A 385 -1.18 30.72 -9.03
C ASN A 385 -1.54 29.61 -10.02
N HIS A 386 -2.54 28.76 -9.74
CA HIS A 386 -2.94 27.73 -10.69
C HIS A 386 -4.45 27.76 -10.96
N THR A 387 -4.81 27.57 -12.22
CA THR A 387 -6.19 27.49 -12.73
C THR A 387 -6.39 26.09 -13.35
N PRO A 388 -7.47 25.37 -13.04
CA PRO A 388 -7.79 24.10 -13.71
C PRO A 388 -7.89 24.29 -15.22
N ILE A 389 -7.40 23.34 -16.02
CA ILE A 389 -7.39 23.48 -17.48
C ILE A 389 -8.80 23.71 -18.07
N SER A 390 -9.83 23.13 -17.46
CA SER A 390 -11.24 23.31 -17.86
C SER A 390 -11.73 24.75 -17.70
N ALA A 391 -11.19 25.51 -16.74
CA ALA A 391 -11.52 26.92 -16.54
C ALA A 391 -10.85 27.84 -17.57
N LEU A 392 -9.93 27.32 -18.40
CA LEU A 392 -9.27 28.06 -19.49
C LEU A 392 -10.02 27.94 -20.83
N GLY A 393 -11.24 27.39 -20.84
CA GLY A 393 -12.01 27.16 -22.06
C GLY A 393 -11.45 26.04 -22.96
N ILE A 394 -10.59 25.19 -22.41
CA ILE A 394 -9.99 24.06 -23.12
C ILE A 394 -10.96 22.88 -23.08
N SER A 395 -11.33 22.38 -24.26
CA SER A 395 -12.16 21.19 -24.39
C SER A 395 -11.29 19.93 -24.42
N VAL A 396 -11.63 18.95 -23.59
CA VAL A 396 -10.93 17.66 -23.49
C VAL A 396 -11.82 16.58 -24.07
N PHE A 397 -11.35 15.86 -25.08
CA PHE A 397 -12.13 14.76 -25.67
C PHE A 397 -11.25 13.64 -26.19
N ARG A 398 -11.81 12.44 -26.27
CA ARG A 398 -11.12 11.26 -26.77
C ARG A 398 -11.22 11.17 -28.29
N GLY A 399 -10.13 10.76 -28.94
CA GLY A 399 -10.15 10.34 -30.33
C GLY A 399 -11.10 9.16 -30.56
N GLN A 400 -11.47 8.93 -31.82
CA GLN A 400 -12.52 7.99 -32.18
C GLN A 400 -12.09 7.17 -33.39
N ARG A 401 -12.49 5.89 -33.40
CA ARG A 401 -12.41 5.09 -34.62
C ARG A 401 -13.54 5.52 -35.55
N VAL A 402 -13.18 5.99 -36.74
CA VAL A 402 -14.13 6.54 -37.74
C VAL A 402 -14.21 5.69 -39.02
N TYR A 403 -13.81 4.42 -38.95
CA TYR A 403 -13.80 3.46 -40.05
C TYR A 403 -14.03 2.03 -39.55
N GLY A 404 -14.36 1.13 -40.49
CA GLY A 404 -14.63 -0.28 -40.23
C GLY A 404 -16.10 -0.57 -39.96
N SER A 405 -17.00 0.28 -40.47
CA SER A 405 -18.44 0.11 -40.35
C SER A 405 -19.10 -0.14 -41.71
N ALA A 406 -20.36 -0.57 -41.70
CA ALA A 406 -21.17 -0.68 -42.92
C ALA A 406 -21.50 0.69 -43.56
N LYS A 407 -21.28 1.80 -42.84
CA LYS A 407 -21.54 3.19 -43.29
C LYS A 407 -20.30 3.88 -43.87
N ASP A 408 -19.24 3.12 -44.14
CA ASP A 408 -18.01 3.66 -44.67
C ASP A 408 -18.19 4.10 -46.13
N GLU A 409 -17.80 5.33 -46.43
CA GLU A 409 -17.87 5.95 -47.76
C GLU A 409 -16.48 6.41 -48.21
N LYS A 410 -16.33 6.78 -49.48
CA LYS A 410 -15.06 7.29 -50.02
C LYS A 410 -14.78 8.68 -49.45
N ILE A 411 -13.82 8.76 -48.53
CA ILE A 411 -13.35 10.01 -47.93
C ILE A 411 -11.88 9.88 -47.56
N THR A 412 -11.09 10.89 -47.89
CA THR A 412 -9.66 10.93 -47.61
C THR A 412 -9.37 11.72 -46.34
N TYR A 413 -8.66 11.10 -45.40
CA TYR A 413 -8.20 11.69 -44.14
C TYR A 413 -6.97 10.94 -43.60
N PHE A 414 -6.27 11.55 -42.67
CA PHE A 414 -5.14 10.96 -41.94
C PHE A 414 -5.60 10.47 -40.56
N ASP A 415 -5.15 9.28 -40.19
CA ASP A 415 -5.42 8.65 -38.90
C ASP A 415 -4.22 8.86 -37.98
N LEU A 416 -4.34 9.81 -37.04
CA LEU A 416 -3.26 10.16 -36.11
C LEU A 416 -3.13 9.07 -35.05
N GLY A 417 -1.95 8.45 -35.00
CA GLY A 417 -1.52 7.51 -33.98
C GLY A 417 -0.39 8.07 -33.10
N ILE A 418 -0.05 7.33 -32.04
CA ILE A 418 1.04 7.71 -31.12
C ILE A 418 2.40 7.67 -31.84
N ALA A 419 2.54 6.84 -32.88
CA ALA A 419 3.76 6.75 -33.68
C ALA A 419 4.04 8.03 -34.50
N ASP A 420 3.01 8.83 -34.77
CA ASP A 420 3.15 10.11 -35.48
C ASP A 420 3.53 11.27 -34.54
N PHE A 421 3.57 11.05 -33.22
CA PHE A 421 3.87 12.13 -32.28
C PHE A 421 5.32 12.55 -32.43
N THR A 422 5.54 13.84 -32.68
CA THR A 422 6.85 14.47 -32.60
C THR A 422 7.22 14.73 -31.15
N ASP A 423 8.46 14.39 -30.77
CA ASP A 423 8.96 14.59 -29.40
C ASP A 423 9.05 16.10 -29.04
N PHE A 424 9.34 16.94 -30.04
CA PHE A 424 9.55 18.38 -29.87
C PHE A 424 8.96 19.18 -31.04
N GLY A 425 8.33 20.31 -30.73
CA GLY A 425 7.76 21.25 -31.71
C GLY A 425 6.43 20.77 -32.29
N PHE A 426 6.06 21.30 -33.45
CA PHE A 426 4.84 20.91 -34.13
C PHE A 426 4.92 19.49 -34.73
N CYS A 427 3.76 18.85 -34.81
CA CYS A 427 3.49 17.66 -35.60
C CYS A 427 2.77 18.07 -36.89
N ASP A 428 3.42 17.79 -38.02
CA ASP A 428 2.98 18.09 -39.39
C ASP A 428 3.00 16.87 -40.32
N GLU A 429 3.63 15.77 -39.90
CA GLU A 429 3.70 14.52 -40.65
C GLU A 429 2.75 13.45 -40.09
N PHE A 430 2.07 12.72 -40.98
CA PHE A 430 1.13 11.67 -40.62
C PHE A 430 1.36 10.43 -41.48
N SER A 431 1.61 9.29 -40.84
CA SER A 431 2.02 8.07 -41.55
C SER A 431 0.86 7.33 -42.23
N ILE A 432 -0.35 7.44 -41.68
CA ILE A 432 -1.50 6.63 -42.10
C ILE A 432 -2.53 7.49 -42.79
N GLN A 433 -2.56 7.45 -44.12
CA GLN A 433 -3.65 8.00 -44.92
C GLN A 433 -4.72 6.92 -45.17
N ARG A 434 -5.99 7.28 -44.95
CA ARG A 434 -7.15 6.42 -45.23
C ARG A 434 -7.98 7.02 -46.37
N LEU A 435 -8.48 6.15 -47.24
CA LEU A 435 -9.31 6.53 -48.40
C LEU A 435 -10.81 6.22 -48.21
N LYS A 436 -11.18 5.64 -47.06
CA LYS A 436 -12.55 5.25 -46.71
C LYS A 436 -12.82 5.43 -45.22
N GLY A 437 -14.04 5.84 -44.86
CA GLY A 437 -14.49 5.97 -43.47
C GLY A 437 -15.91 6.53 -43.38
N GLU A 438 -16.45 6.65 -42.16
CA GLU A 438 -17.76 7.25 -41.90
C GLU A 438 -17.66 8.78 -42.03
N ALA A 439 -18.07 9.34 -43.17
CA ALA A 439 -17.86 10.76 -43.50
C ALA A 439 -18.32 11.73 -42.40
N HIS A 440 -19.50 11.50 -41.81
CA HIS A 440 -20.02 12.30 -40.70
C HIS A 440 -19.08 12.31 -39.48
N LYS A 441 -18.52 11.15 -39.11
CA LYS A 441 -17.59 11.06 -37.97
C LYS A 441 -16.25 11.70 -38.30
N VAL A 442 -15.73 11.52 -39.52
CA VAL A 442 -14.49 12.16 -39.97
C VAL A 442 -14.60 13.69 -39.87
N HIS A 443 -15.71 14.27 -40.32
CA HIS A 443 -15.94 15.71 -40.19
C HIS A 443 -16.09 16.15 -38.73
N LYS A 444 -16.88 15.42 -37.92
CA LYS A 444 -17.14 15.76 -36.52
C LYS A 444 -15.87 15.73 -35.65
N TYR A 445 -15.02 14.73 -35.85
CA TYR A 445 -13.82 14.50 -35.03
C TYR A 445 -12.54 15.00 -35.69
N SER A 446 -12.64 15.79 -36.76
CA SER A 446 -11.47 16.39 -37.39
C SER A 446 -10.75 17.28 -36.37
N LEU A 447 -9.43 17.09 -36.29
CA LEU A 447 -8.53 17.90 -35.49
C LEU A 447 -8.38 19.27 -36.13
N LYS A 448 -8.01 20.25 -35.31
CA LYS A 448 -7.79 21.65 -35.68
C LYS A 448 -6.33 22.02 -35.44
N PRO A 449 -5.81 23.03 -36.15
CA PRO A 449 -4.54 23.67 -35.81
C PRO A 449 -4.39 23.90 -34.30
N TYR A 450 -3.21 23.59 -33.76
CA TYR A 450 -2.87 23.75 -32.34
C TYR A 450 -3.63 22.84 -31.36
N ASP A 451 -4.42 21.87 -31.83
CA ASP A 451 -4.89 20.80 -30.93
C ASP A 451 -3.66 20.07 -30.35
N ILE A 452 -3.68 19.81 -29.04
CA ILE A 452 -2.62 19.04 -28.37
C ILE A 452 -3.13 17.60 -28.21
N ALA A 453 -2.36 16.64 -28.70
CA ALA A 453 -2.68 15.22 -28.61
C ALA A 453 -1.83 14.55 -27.53
N LEU A 454 -2.46 13.79 -26.63
CA LEU A 454 -1.82 13.03 -25.56
C LEU A 454 -2.13 11.54 -25.73
N SER A 455 -1.15 10.67 -25.50
CA SER A 455 -1.39 9.24 -25.37
C SER A 455 -2.38 8.96 -24.23
N ILE A 456 -3.15 7.87 -24.28
CA ILE A 456 -3.96 7.43 -23.13
C ILE A 456 -3.13 6.58 -22.16
N ARG A 457 -2.16 5.81 -22.66
CA ARG A 457 -1.41 4.82 -21.89
C ARG A 457 0.09 5.12 -21.94
N GLY A 458 0.77 4.90 -20.82
CA GLY A 458 2.22 5.10 -20.71
C GLY A 458 2.68 5.21 -19.25
N THR A 459 3.98 5.10 -19.02
CA THR A 459 4.61 5.46 -17.73
C THR A 459 4.96 6.94 -17.70
N THR A 460 5.35 7.50 -18.86
CA THR A 460 5.51 8.92 -19.13
C THR A 460 4.63 9.28 -20.34
N PRO A 461 3.68 10.23 -20.20
CA PRO A 461 2.81 10.63 -21.28
C PRO A 461 3.60 11.13 -22.48
N LYS A 462 3.35 10.54 -23.65
CA LYS A 462 3.75 11.16 -24.92
C LYS A 462 2.67 12.15 -25.31
N PHE A 463 3.09 13.34 -25.76
CA PHE A 463 2.17 14.32 -26.30
C PHE A 463 2.83 15.13 -27.42
N THR A 464 2.00 15.70 -28.28
CA THR A 464 2.44 16.59 -29.37
C THR A 464 1.42 17.71 -29.59
N ILE A 465 1.80 18.76 -30.31
CA ILE A 465 0.93 19.86 -30.73
C ILE A 465 0.86 19.92 -32.25
N LEU A 466 -0.34 20.02 -32.81
CA LEU A 466 -0.52 19.99 -34.26
C LEU A 466 -0.17 21.33 -34.93
N SER A 467 0.53 21.23 -36.06
CA SER A 467 0.98 22.37 -36.88
C SER A 467 -0.18 23.22 -37.41
N PRO A 468 0.01 24.54 -37.62
CA PRO A 468 -0.94 25.36 -38.38
C PRO A 468 -1.25 24.81 -39.78
N GLN A 469 -0.32 24.06 -40.37
CA GLN A 469 -0.41 23.51 -41.71
C GLN A 469 -1.50 22.43 -41.84
N ILE A 470 -1.96 21.83 -40.73
CA ILE A 470 -3.02 20.82 -40.79
C ILE A 470 -4.37 21.38 -41.23
N LYS A 471 -4.52 22.71 -41.30
CA LYS A 471 -5.77 23.37 -41.73
C LYS A 471 -6.25 22.90 -43.11
N SER A 472 -5.33 22.54 -44.00
CA SER A 472 -5.64 22.00 -45.33
C SER A 472 -5.85 20.48 -45.34
N LEU A 473 -5.65 19.80 -44.21
CA LEU A 473 -5.73 18.36 -44.07
C LEU A 473 -6.95 17.97 -43.22
N ARG A 474 -7.45 16.75 -43.43
CA ARG A 474 -8.39 16.12 -42.50
C ARG A 474 -7.61 15.12 -41.67
N VAL A 475 -7.46 15.39 -40.38
CA VAL A 475 -6.74 14.52 -39.44
C VAL A 475 -7.72 14.11 -38.35
N VAL A 476 -7.76 12.82 -38.01
CA VAL A 476 -8.61 12.29 -36.93
C VAL A 476 -7.74 11.48 -36.00
N ALA A 477 -7.83 11.73 -34.69
CA ALA A 477 -7.11 10.95 -33.69
C ALA A 477 -7.80 9.62 -33.41
N ASN A 478 -6.99 8.55 -33.31
CA ASN A 478 -7.50 7.24 -32.95
C ASN A 478 -7.97 7.18 -31.47
N ALA A 479 -8.64 6.08 -31.11
CA ALA A 479 -9.20 5.90 -29.76
C ALA A 479 -8.16 5.78 -28.63
N GLY A 480 -6.87 5.69 -28.94
CA GLY A 480 -5.77 5.65 -27.97
C GLY A 480 -5.25 7.02 -27.55
N ILE A 481 -5.87 8.11 -28.05
CA ILE A 481 -5.40 9.48 -27.89
C ILE A 481 -6.49 10.35 -27.25
N ILE A 482 -6.09 11.28 -26.39
CA ILE A 482 -6.91 12.39 -25.88
C ILE A 482 -6.45 13.69 -26.51
N ILE A 483 -7.41 14.55 -26.84
CA ILE A 483 -7.19 15.85 -27.43
C ILE A 483 -7.52 16.94 -26.42
N LEU A 484 -6.62 17.90 -26.27
CA LEU A 484 -6.85 19.19 -25.62
C LEU A 484 -7.01 20.23 -26.73
N ARG A 485 -8.24 20.71 -26.91
CA ARG A 485 -8.54 21.75 -27.90
C ARG A 485 -8.70 23.08 -27.21
N SER A 486 -7.78 23.97 -27.55
CA SER A 486 -7.63 25.30 -26.95
C SER A 486 -8.48 26.36 -27.66
N PRO A 487 -8.93 27.43 -26.97
CA PRO A 487 -9.65 28.53 -27.60
C PRO A 487 -8.78 29.38 -28.53
N SER A 488 -7.45 29.39 -28.32
CA SER A 488 -6.51 30.15 -29.16
C SER A 488 -5.15 29.46 -29.30
N ALA A 489 -4.38 29.88 -30.29
CA ALA A 489 -3.02 29.38 -30.54
C ALA A 489 -2.07 29.71 -29.38
N GLU A 490 -2.21 30.89 -28.79
CA GLU A 490 -1.39 31.37 -27.68
C GLU A 490 -1.60 30.51 -26.43
N VAL A 491 -2.86 30.19 -26.12
CA VAL A 491 -3.19 29.30 -25.00
C VAL A 491 -2.67 27.89 -25.28
N ALA A 492 -2.85 27.35 -26.49
CA ALA A 492 -2.31 26.04 -26.85
C ALA A 492 -0.78 25.96 -26.68
N ILE A 493 -0.05 26.95 -27.19
CA ILE A 493 1.42 27.04 -27.06
C ILE A 493 1.82 27.16 -25.58
N GLY A 494 1.10 27.96 -24.80
CA GLY A 494 1.29 28.08 -23.36
C GLY A 494 1.16 26.73 -22.65
N ILE A 495 0.07 25.99 -22.92
CA ILE A 495 -0.17 24.67 -22.34
C ILE A 495 0.93 23.71 -22.76
N TYR A 496 1.25 23.62 -24.05
CA TYR A 496 2.33 22.76 -24.54
C TYR A 496 3.65 23.03 -23.82
N CYS A 497 4.06 24.30 -23.70
CA CYS A 497 5.28 24.68 -22.99
C CYS A 497 5.25 24.30 -21.51
N TYR A 498 4.09 24.43 -20.86
CA TYR A 498 3.94 23.99 -19.47
C TYR A 498 4.03 22.47 -19.34
N LEU A 499 3.34 21.69 -20.19
CA LEU A 499 3.42 20.24 -20.20
C LEU A 499 4.85 19.74 -20.49
N PHE A 500 5.58 20.47 -21.34
CA PHE A 500 6.98 20.22 -21.65
C PHE A 500 7.93 20.46 -20.46
N SER A 501 7.59 21.38 -19.55
CA SER A 501 8.41 21.70 -18.38
C SER A 501 8.54 20.52 -17.40
N THR A 502 9.59 20.53 -16.58
CA THR A 502 9.79 19.54 -15.50
C THR A 502 8.58 19.43 -14.56
N GLN A 503 7.91 20.55 -14.29
CA GLN A 503 6.72 20.57 -13.43
C GLN A 503 5.51 19.93 -14.12
N GLY A 504 5.27 20.27 -15.39
CA GLY A 504 4.21 19.68 -16.19
C GLY A 504 4.39 18.17 -16.37
N GLN A 505 5.61 17.72 -16.67
CA GLN A 505 5.96 16.29 -16.78
C GLN A 505 5.71 15.53 -15.47
N LYS A 506 6.07 16.11 -14.31
CA LYS A 506 5.81 15.49 -12.99
C LYS A 506 4.32 15.36 -12.71
N ILE A 507 3.54 16.42 -12.99
CA ILE A 507 2.10 16.40 -12.74
C ILE A 507 1.42 15.39 -13.67
N LEU A 508 1.75 15.41 -14.97
CA LEU A 508 1.22 14.45 -15.92
C LEU A 508 1.59 13.00 -15.50
N SER A 509 2.84 12.73 -15.16
CA SER A 509 3.27 11.40 -14.68
C SER A 509 2.47 10.95 -13.44
N SER A 510 2.22 11.87 -12.49
CA SER A 510 1.42 11.56 -11.30
C SER A 510 -0.04 11.21 -11.60
N ILE A 511 -0.59 11.68 -12.72
CA ILE A 511 -1.96 11.33 -13.16
C ILE A 511 -1.97 9.91 -13.71
N TYR A 512 -0.96 9.56 -14.52
CA TYR A 512 -0.81 8.19 -15.03
C TYR A 512 -0.58 7.17 -13.91
N GLU A 513 0.29 7.49 -12.95
CA GLU A 513 0.57 6.61 -11.81
C GLU A 513 -0.69 6.35 -10.96
N ARG A 514 -1.54 7.36 -10.77
CA ARG A 514 -2.81 7.23 -10.04
C ARG A 514 -3.80 6.30 -10.74
N ASN A 515 -3.76 6.24 -12.07
CA ASN A 515 -4.74 5.54 -12.89
C ASN A 515 -4.15 4.29 -13.59
N LEU A 516 -3.22 3.60 -12.91
CA LEU A 516 -2.60 2.34 -13.37
C LEU A 516 -1.97 2.43 -14.78
N GLY A 517 -1.37 3.58 -15.11
CA GLY A 517 -0.73 3.82 -16.40
C GLY A 517 -1.70 4.19 -17.53
N SER A 518 -2.91 4.63 -17.21
CA SER A 518 -3.90 5.13 -18.18
C SER A 518 -4.48 6.48 -17.77
N ILE A 519 -4.99 7.28 -18.72
CA ILE A 519 -5.66 8.56 -18.41
C ILE A 519 -7.01 8.68 -19.13
N ASN A 520 -7.97 9.32 -18.50
CA ASN A 520 -9.28 9.63 -19.08
C ASN A 520 -9.49 11.15 -19.16
N PRO A 521 -10.39 11.64 -20.03
CA PRO A 521 -10.68 13.07 -20.15
C PRO A 521 -10.96 13.81 -18.81
N PRO A 522 -11.75 13.26 -17.87
CA PRO A 522 -11.99 13.95 -16.58
C PRO A 522 -10.74 14.14 -15.72
N ASP A 523 -9.75 13.24 -15.84
CA ASP A 523 -8.49 13.34 -15.11
C ASP A 523 -7.69 14.57 -15.57
N LEU A 524 -7.80 14.91 -16.86
CA LEU A 524 -7.13 16.06 -17.44
C LEU A 524 -7.90 17.36 -17.22
N GLU A 525 -9.24 17.35 -17.14
CA GLU A 525 -10.04 18.56 -16.90
C GLU A 525 -9.69 19.30 -15.59
N GLN A 526 -9.15 18.56 -14.61
CA GLN A 526 -8.69 19.08 -13.32
C GLN A 526 -7.17 19.33 -13.27
N LEU A 527 -6.47 19.24 -14.39
CA LEU A 527 -5.03 19.48 -14.47
C LEU A 527 -4.73 20.93 -14.05
N PRO A 528 -3.92 21.17 -13.00
CA PRO A 528 -3.60 22.53 -12.56
C PRO A 528 -2.58 23.17 -13.50
N ILE A 529 -2.95 24.31 -14.08
CA ILE A 529 -2.12 25.11 -14.99
C ILE A 529 -1.69 26.39 -14.28
N PRO A 530 -0.39 26.75 -14.22
CA PRO A 530 0.08 28.02 -13.67
C PRO A 530 -0.60 29.22 -14.34
N ASN A 531 -0.93 30.26 -13.59
CA ASN A 531 -1.59 31.47 -14.11
C ASN A 531 -0.65 32.26 -15.05
N ASP A 532 0.65 32.09 -14.87
CA ASP A 532 1.73 32.65 -15.69
C ASP A 532 2.19 31.73 -16.83
N PHE A 533 1.47 30.63 -17.11
CA PHE A 533 1.88 29.63 -18.12
C PHE A 533 2.15 30.22 -19.52
N MET A 534 1.49 31.33 -19.86
CA MET A 534 1.67 32.04 -21.13
C MET A 534 2.92 32.94 -21.16
N GLN A 535 3.44 33.36 -20.00
CA GLN A 535 4.55 34.31 -19.91
C GLN A 535 5.82 33.72 -20.54
N GLY A 536 6.27 34.29 -21.66
CA GLY A 536 7.42 33.83 -22.42
C GLY A 536 7.20 32.52 -23.19
N ALA A 537 5.96 31.98 -23.25
CA ALA A 537 5.69 30.69 -23.89
C ALA A 537 5.98 30.70 -25.40
N GLN A 538 5.66 31.79 -26.10
CA GLN A 538 5.92 31.94 -27.54
C GLN A 538 7.42 31.88 -27.86
N GLU A 539 8.24 32.60 -27.10
CA GLU A 539 9.70 32.59 -27.28
C GLU A 539 10.29 31.22 -26.92
N ARG A 540 9.83 30.60 -25.82
CA ARG A 540 10.22 29.24 -25.44
C ARG A 540 9.88 28.24 -26.55
N PHE A 541 8.67 28.32 -27.11
CA PHE A 541 8.23 27.42 -28.16
C PHE A 541 9.08 27.56 -29.44
N LYS A 542 9.36 28.79 -29.88
CA LYS A 542 10.27 29.05 -31.00
C LYS A 542 11.66 28.44 -30.78
N ARG A 543 12.18 28.51 -29.55
CA ARG A 543 13.45 27.86 -29.20
C ARG A 543 13.35 26.33 -29.24
N ILE A 544 12.25 25.76 -28.75
CA ILE A 544 11.97 24.32 -28.86
C ILE A 544 11.96 23.90 -30.33
N GLU A 545 11.30 24.64 -31.21
CA GLU A 545 11.28 24.35 -32.65
C GLU A 545 12.67 24.45 -33.29
N SER A 546 13.45 25.49 -32.97
CA SER A 546 14.83 25.64 -33.44
C SER A 546 15.69 24.43 -33.06
N TYR A 547 15.65 24.02 -31.78
CA TYR A 547 16.41 22.87 -31.31
C TYR A 547 15.87 21.55 -31.86
N ALA A 548 14.57 21.43 -32.09
CA ALA A 548 13.98 20.27 -32.74
C ALA A 548 14.51 20.11 -34.18
N LEU A 549 14.62 21.22 -34.92
CA LEU A 549 15.20 21.22 -36.27
C LEU A 549 16.68 20.83 -36.25
N GLU A 550 17.46 21.40 -35.33
CA GLU A 550 18.86 21.01 -35.15
C GLU A 550 19.00 19.52 -34.83
N LEU A 551 18.15 18.99 -33.94
CA LEU A 551 18.14 17.57 -33.58
C LEU A 551 17.81 16.68 -34.78
N ARG A 552 16.81 17.04 -35.60
CA ARG A 552 16.46 16.31 -36.83
C ARG A 552 17.63 16.30 -37.81
N ASN A 553 18.30 17.45 -37.99
CA ASN A 553 19.48 17.53 -38.86
C ASN A 553 20.64 16.66 -38.37
N ILE A 554 20.88 16.60 -37.05
CA ILE A 554 21.88 15.70 -36.46
C ILE A 554 21.48 14.24 -36.67
N GLN A 555 20.21 13.90 -36.44
CA GLN A 555 19.70 12.54 -36.66
C GLN A 555 19.83 12.10 -38.12
N SER A 556 19.56 12.99 -39.10
CA SER A 556 19.78 12.71 -40.53
C SER A 556 21.24 12.41 -40.82
N LYS A 557 22.17 13.26 -40.34
CA LYS A 557 23.61 13.04 -40.53
C LYS A 557 24.10 11.73 -39.90
N LEU A 558 23.58 11.38 -38.73
CA LEU A 558 23.90 10.11 -38.08
C LEU A 558 23.33 8.90 -38.85
N GLN A 559 22.16 9.05 -39.48
CA GLN A 559 21.58 8.02 -40.31
C GLN A 559 22.35 7.85 -41.62
N GLU A 560 22.75 8.95 -42.27
CA GLU A 560 23.65 8.93 -43.44
C GLU A 560 24.96 8.18 -43.12
N LEU A 561 25.60 8.47 -41.98
CA LEU A 561 26.79 7.75 -41.52
C LEU A 561 26.55 6.26 -41.24
N ARG A 562 25.33 5.86 -40.89
CA ARG A 562 24.96 4.45 -40.71
C ARG A 562 24.76 3.74 -42.03
N ASP A 563 24.24 4.43 -43.03
CA ASP A 563 23.96 3.89 -44.36
C ASP A 563 25.20 3.90 -45.28
N GLU A 564 26.30 4.51 -44.85
CA GLU A 564 27.63 4.44 -45.50
C GLU A 564 28.31 3.05 -45.37
N TYR A 565 27.79 2.17 -44.52
CA TYR A 565 28.20 0.76 -44.34
C TYR A 565 27.00 -0.18 -44.43
#